data_AF-A0A7R8WWG5-F1
#
_entry.id   AF-A0A7R8WWG5-F1
#
_cell.length_a   1.000
_cell.length_b   1.000
_cell.length_c   1.000
_cell.angle_alpha   90.00
_cell.angle_beta   90.00
_cell.angle_gamma   90.00
#
_symmetry.space_group_name_H-M   'P 1'
#
loop_
_entity.id
_entity.type
_entity.pdbx_description
1 polymer ?
#
loop_
_entity_poly.entity_id
_entity_poly.type
_entity_poly.pdbx_seq_one_letter_code
_entity_poly.pdbx_strand_id
1 'polypeptide(L)'
;KGSFIGRIDQVGIKYPDADLGAVLITRILWTFSSAFKLSGREEYKLVAKAAFELVTHSFWDDQFGGLFWSVNHNKQVSSNRKQAYAQGFGIYGLSEYYSAFGEPEAIDRARSLYRTLEDKFYDPQFGGYLEALDRDWSEIEDQRLSDKDANAPKTMNTHLHILEPYSNLYRVDPSTELRDRLESLTRLFLSKIIHPGTGHFDL
;
A
#
# COMPACT_ATOMS: atom_id res chain seq x y z
N LYS A 1 -16.49 -8.01 19.45
CA LYS A 1 -15.41 -7.05 19.08
C LYS A 1 -14.42 -7.83 18.23
N GLY A 2 -14.39 -7.59 16.92
CA GLY A 2 -13.44 -8.26 16.02
C GLY A 2 -12.10 -7.56 16.06
N SER A 3 -11.05 -8.22 16.55
CA SER A 3 -9.67 -7.77 16.40
C SER A 3 -8.98 -8.58 15.31
N PHE A 4 -8.19 -7.90 14.47
CA PHE A 4 -7.26 -8.57 13.57
C PHE A 4 -6.09 -9.13 14.38
N ILE A 5 -5.52 -10.24 13.91
CA ILE A 5 -4.35 -10.88 14.52
C ILE A 5 -3.18 -10.72 13.56
N GLY A 6 -2.06 -10.18 14.03
CA GLY A 6 -0.89 -9.91 13.20
C GLY A 6 -0.14 -11.15 12.76
N ARG A 7 -0.25 -12.24 13.55
CA ARG A 7 0.46 -13.49 13.28
C ARG A 7 -0.33 -14.72 13.70
N ILE A 8 -0.40 -15.67 12.78
CA ILE A 8 -0.80 -17.05 13.02
C ILE A 8 0.32 -17.92 12.46
N ASP A 9 0.81 -18.90 13.22
CA ASP A 9 1.87 -19.79 12.72
C ASP A 9 1.33 -20.96 11.87
N GLN A 10 2.25 -21.79 11.38
CA GLN A 10 1.97 -22.92 10.50
C GLN A 10 1.06 -24.00 11.12
N VAL A 11 0.93 -24.05 12.46
CA VAL A 11 0.06 -25.02 13.16
C VAL A 11 -1.23 -24.35 13.67
N GLY A 12 -1.46 -23.08 13.34
CA GLY A 12 -2.68 -22.35 13.69
C GLY A 12 -2.64 -21.66 15.06
N ILE A 13 -1.47 -21.58 15.72
CA ILE A 13 -1.33 -20.84 16.97
C ILE A 13 -1.42 -19.35 16.66
N LYS A 14 -2.33 -18.69 17.37
CA LYS A 14 -2.57 -17.24 17.27
C LYS A 14 -1.65 -16.51 18.24
N TYR A 15 -1.00 -15.46 17.76
CA TYR A 15 -0.21 -14.54 18.58
C TYR A 15 -0.96 -13.22 18.68
N PRO A 16 -1.88 -13.06 19.65
CA PRO A 16 -2.77 -11.90 19.72
C PRO A 16 -2.01 -10.59 19.96
N ASP A 17 -0.83 -10.67 20.57
CA ASP A 17 -0.02 -9.51 20.93
C ASP A 17 0.96 -9.09 19.82
N ALA A 18 0.99 -9.85 18.70
CA ALA A 18 1.84 -9.55 17.57
C ALA A 18 1.39 -8.28 16.83
N ASP A 19 2.38 -7.54 16.33
CA ASP A 19 2.16 -6.32 15.57
C ASP A 19 1.34 -6.56 14.29
N LEU A 20 0.54 -5.56 13.94
CA LEU A 20 -0.24 -5.48 12.72
C LEU A 20 0.53 -4.62 11.71
N GLY A 21 0.90 -5.20 10.57
CA GLY A 21 1.53 -4.47 9.47
C GLY A 21 0.50 -3.77 8.58
N ALA A 22 0.84 -2.59 8.04
CA ALA A 22 -0.06 -1.83 7.16
C ALA A 22 -0.43 -2.62 5.91
N VAL A 23 0.54 -3.32 5.32
CA VAL A 23 0.35 -4.19 4.15
C VAL A 23 -0.66 -5.31 4.45
N LEU A 24 -0.59 -5.92 5.64
CA LEU A 24 -1.53 -6.97 6.04
C LEU A 24 -2.96 -6.43 6.08
N ILE A 25 -3.17 -5.31 6.78
CA ILE A 25 -4.51 -4.75 7.00
C ILE A 25 -5.09 -4.19 5.70
N THR A 26 -4.29 -3.54 4.87
CA THR A 26 -4.74 -3.01 3.57
C THR A 26 -5.06 -4.12 2.56
N ARG A 27 -4.37 -5.27 2.61
CA ARG A 27 -4.75 -6.47 1.84
C ARG A 27 -6.07 -7.06 2.32
N ILE A 28 -6.30 -7.11 3.63
CA ILE A 28 -7.59 -7.53 4.20
C ILE A 28 -8.70 -6.57 3.74
N LEU A 29 -8.47 -5.25 3.82
CA LEU A 29 -9.38 -4.22 3.34
C LEU A 29 -9.75 -4.45 1.87
N TRP A 30 -8.75 -4.60 1.00
CA TRP A 30 -8.98 -4.87 -0.42
C TRP A 30 -9.78 -6.16 -0.63
N THR A 31 -9.35 -7.26 0.00
CA THR A 31 -9.93 -8.59 -0.20
C THR A 31 -11.41 -8.62 0.16
N PHE A 32 -11.77 -8.11 1.33
CA PHE A 32 -13.16 -8.14 1.78
C PHE A 32 -14.04 -7.10 1.06
N SER A 33 -13.47 -6.00 0.59
CA SER A 33 -14.18 -5.06 -0.31
C SER A 33 -14.50 -5.71 -1.64
N SER A 34 -13.53 -6.39 -2.24
CA SER A 34 -13.71 -7.09 -3.52
C SER A 34 -14.67 -8.28 -3.38
N ALA A 35 -14.53 -9.07 -2.31
CA ALA A 35 -15.43 -10.19 -2.02
C ALA A 35 -16.88 -9.72 -1.83
N PHE A 36 -17.10 -8.59 -1.14
CA PHE A 36 -18.42 -7.98 -1.03
C PHE A 36 -19.01 -7.64 -2.40
N LYS A 37 -18.26 -7.01 -3.30
CA LYS A 37 -18.73 -6.70 -4.66
C LYS A 37 -19.17 -7.94 -5.44
N LEU A 38 -18.49 -9.07 -5.23
CA LEU A 38 -18.78 -10.33 -5.93
C LEU A 38 -19.98 -11.08 -5.34
N SER A 39 -20.17 -11.03 -4.02
CA SER A 39 -21.14 -11.90 -3.34
C SER A 39 -22.29 -11.18 -2.65
N GLY A 40 -22.20 -9.87 -2.42
CA GLY A 40 -23.16 -9.07 -1.65
C GLY A 40 -23.32 -9.50 -0.19
N ARG A 41 -22.35 -10.23 0.36
CA ARG A 41 -22.45 -10.80 1.73
C ARG A 41 -22.07 -9.77 2.78
N GLU A 42 -23.02 -9.40 3.62
CA GLU A 42 -22.83 -8.39 4.67
C GLU A 42 -21.71 -8.74 5.66
N GLU A 43 -21.40 -10.03 5.88
CA GLU A 43 -20.25 -10.41 6.71
C GLU A 43 -18.92 -9.84 6.18
N TYR A 44 -18.76 -9.70 4.86
CA TYR A 44 -17.56 -9.15 4.26
C TYR A 44 -17.48 -7.65 4.42
N LYS A 45 -18.62 -6.95 4.35
CA LYS A 45 -18.70 -5.51 4.62
C LYS A 45 -18.25 -5.19 6.05
N LEU A 46 -18.64 -6.02 7.03
CA LEU A 46 -18.21 -5.84 8.42
C LEU A 46 -16.68 -5.92 8.58
N VAL A 47 -16.05 -6.89 7.91
CA VAL A 47 -14.58 -7.04 7.95
C VAL A 47 -13.88 -5.90 7.22
N ALA A 48 -14.36 -5.54 6.02
CA ALA A 48 -13.82 -4.43 5.24
C ALA A 48 -13.90 -3.11 6.02
N LYS A 49 -15.04 -2.83 6.66
CA LYS A 49 -15.23 -1.62 7.49
C LYS A 49 -14.26 -1.59 8.67
N ALA A 50 -14.08 -2.71 9.38
CA ALA A 50 -13.14 -2.77 10.49
C ALA A 50 -11.68 -2.54 10.04
N ALA A 51 -11.31 -3.05 8.86
CA ALA A 51 -9.98 -2.81 8.29
C ALA A 51 -9.82 -1.35 7.85
N PHE A 52 -10.84 -0.75 7.22
CA PHE A 52 -10.87 0.66 6.84
C PHE A 52 -10.64 1.57 8.05
N GLU A 53 -11.40 1.37 9.13
CA GLU A 53 -11.27 2.13 10.37
C GLU A 53 -9.87 2.01 10.96
N LEU A 54 -9.26 0.81 10.92
CA LEU A 54 -7.90 0.63 11.44
C LEU A 54 -6.87 1.37 10.59
N VAL A 55 -7.00 1.33 9.26
CA VAL A 55 -6.13 2.06 8.33
C VAL A 55 -6.21 3.56 8.56
N THR A 56 -7.43 4.13 8.65
CA THR A 56 -7.62 5.58 8.73
C THR A 56 -7.39 6.17 10.12
N HIS A 57 -7.49 5.40 11.20
CA HIS A 57 -7.30 5.91 12.56
C HIS A 57 -5.98 5.54 13.23
N SER A 58 -5.39 4.38 12.92
CA SER A 58 -4.21 3.88 13.65
C SER A 58 -2.96 3.81 12.78
N PHE A 59 -3.10 3.50 11.49
CA PHE A 59 -1.96 3.53 10.57
C PHE A 59 -1.72 4.91 9.96
N TRP A 60 -2.75 5.76 9.88
CA TRP A 60 -2.63 7.07 9.30
C TRP A 60 -1.83 8.03 10.20
N ASP A 61 -0.85 8.71 9.63
CA ASP A 61 -0.11 9.77 10.32
C ASP A 61 -0.77 11.12 10.06
N ASP A 62 -1.55 11.61 11.03
CA ASP A 62 -2.23 12.90 10.90
C ASP A 62 -1.27 14.10 10.87
N GLN A 63 -0.01 13.93 11.29
CA GLN A 63 0.98 15.01 11.33
C GLN A 63 1.72 15.15 10.00
N PHE A 64 2.24 14.05 9.46
CA PHE A 64 3.08 14.07 8.24
C PHE A 64 2.38 13.53 7.00
N GLY A 65 1.21 12.89 7.14
CA GLY A 65 0.52 12.16 6.08
C GLY A 65 1.08 10.75 5.87
N GLY A 66 0.39 9.98 5.03
CA GLY A 66 0.77 8.60 4.72
C GLY A 66 0.57 7.61 5.87
N LEU A 67 0.83 6.35 5.58
CA LEU A 67 0.71 5.22 6.49
C LEU A 67 2.04 4.91 7.18
N PHE A 68 1.97 4.65 8.47
CA PHE A 68 3.03 3.97 9.22
C PHE A 68 3.21 2.53 8.74
N TRP A 69 4.37 1.95 9.02
CA TRP A 69 4.66 0.57 8.66
C TRP A 69 3.87 -0.45 9.50
N SER A 70 3.82 -0.25 10.81
CA SER A 70 3.13 -1.16 11.73
C SER A 70 2.59 -0.47 13.00
N VAL A 71 1.56 -1.09 13.56
CA VAL A 71 1.02 -0.78 14.90
C VAL A 71 1.04 -2.04 15.77
N ASN A 72 1.15 -1.87 17.08
CA ASN A 72 1.06 -2.97 18.03
C ASN A 72 -0.40 -3.44 18.21
N HIS A 73 -0.60 -4.50 19.00
CA HIS A 73 -1.94 -5.05 19.30
C HIS A 73 -2.88 -4.06 20.00
N ASN A 74 -2.34 -3.01 20.64
CA ASN A 74 -3.09 -1.90 21.23
C ASN A 74 -3.39 -0.78 20.23
N LYS A 75 -3.07 -0.98 18.94
CA LYS A 75 -3.24 -0.04 17.83
C LYS A 75 -2.41 1.23 17.96
N GLN A 76 -1.31 1.17 18.70
CA GLN A 76 -0.34 2.25 18.79
C GLN A 76 0.81 2.01 17.81
N VAL A 77 1.38 3.07 17.26
CA VAL A 77 2.49 2.99 16.29
C VAL A 77 3.66 2.21 16.89
N SER A 78 4.08 1.13 16.23
CA SER A 78 5.26 0.35 16.61
C SER A 78 6.43 0.56 15.65
N SER A 79 6.15 0.85 14.38
CA SER A 79 7.14 1.32 13.41
C SER A 79 6.57 2.48 12.61
N ASN A 80 7.18 3.66 12.77
CA ASN A 80 6.75 4.90 12.12
C ASN A 80 7.36 5.12 10.72
N ARG A 81 8.26 4.23 10.28
CA ARG A 81 8.89 4.26 8.96
C ARG A 81 7.85 4.30 7.84
N LYS A 82 8.15 5.06 6.78
CA LYS A 82 7.27 5.24 5.62
C LYS A 82 7.80 4.44 4.44
N GLN A 83 7.06 3.42 4.02
CA GLN A 83 7.43 2.61 2.87
C GLN A 83 6.50 2.90 1.69
N ALA A 84 7.06 3.14 0.50
CA ALA A 84 6.28 3.35 -0.73
C ALA A 84 5.33 2.17 -0.97
N TYR A 85 5.82 0.95 -0.72
CA TYR A 85 5.05 -0.29 -0.78
C TYR A 85 3.78 -0.24 0.08
N ALA A 86 3.89 0.20 1.34
CA ALA A 86 2.74 0.32 2.23
C ALA A 86 1.77 1.41 1.77
N GLN A 87 2.27 2.52 1.22
CA GLN A 87 1.42 3.57 0.67
C GLN A 87 0.63 3.07 -0.54
N GLY A 88 1.30 2.36 -1.45
CA GLY A 88 0.68 1.72 -2.62
C GLY A 88 -0.44 0.76 -2.22
N PHE A 89 -0.19 -0.16 -1.29
CA PHE A 89 -1.23 -1.03 -0.77
C PHE A 89 -2.39 -0.27 -0.09
N GLY A 90 -2.09 0.85 0.58
CA GLY A 90 -3.10 1.78 1.09
C GLY A 90 -4.03 2.29 -0.01
N ILE A 91 -3.46 2.80 -1.12
CA ILE A 91 -4.23 3.24 -2.29
C ILE A 91 -5.08 2.09 -2.83
N TYR A 92 -4.50 0.89 -2.94
CA TYR A 92 -5.20 -0.28 -3.49
C TYR A 92 -6.42 -0.64 -2.65
N GLY A 93 -6.24 -0.81 -1.33
CA GLY A 93 -7.32 -1.13 -0.41
C GLY A 93 -8.39 -0.06 -0.32
N LEU A 94 -7.99 1.22 -0.23
CA LEU A 94 -8.92 2.34 -0.10
C LEU A 94 -9.73 2.59 -1.37
N SER A 95 -9.11 2.51 -2.55
CA SER A 95 -9.82 2.64 -3.84
C SER A 95 -10.81 1.49 -4.07
N GLU A 96 -10.45 0.26 -3.68
CA GLU A 96 -11.36 -0.88 -3.76
C GLU A 96 -12.52 -0.79 -2.75
N TYR A 97 -12.25 -0.30 -1.53
CA TYR A 97 -13.27 -0.03 -0.53
C TYR A 97 -14.25 1.05 -1.01
N TYR A 98 -13.74 2.15 -1.59
CA TYR A 98 -14.58 3.17 -2.23
C TYR A 98 -15.42 2.56 -3.36
N SER A 99 -14.82 1.76 -4.25
CA SER A 99 -15.52 1.07 -5.31
C SER A 99 -16.67 0.19 -4.80
N ALA A 100 -16.50 -0.45 -3.64
CA ALA A 100 -17.47 -1.37 -3.07
C ALA A 100 -18.61 -0.67 -2.31
N PHE A 101 -18.32 0.45 -1.63
CA PHE A 101 -19.23 1.04 -0.65
C PHE A 101 -19.54 2.53 -0.87
N GLY A 102 -18.82 3.22 -1.76
CA GLY A 102 -19.03 4.64 -2.07
C GLY A 102 -18.64 5.61 -0.95
N GLU A 103 -17.82 5.19 0.03
CA GLU A 103 -17.41 6.00 1.18
C GLU A 103 -16.48 7.17 0.77
N PRO A 104 -16.89 8.44 0.84
CA PRO A 104 -16.09 9.56 0.34
C PRO A 104 -14.72 9.70 1.01
N GLU A 105 -14.62 9.41 2.32
CA GLU A 105 -13.33 9.46 3.00
C GLU A 105 -12.32 8.49 2.37
N ALA A 106 -12.76 7.31 1.91
CA ALA A 106 -11.87 6.31 1.35
C ALA A 106 -11.18 6.81 0.06
N ILE A 107 -11.93 7.47 -0.84
CA ILE A 107 -11.32 8.00 -2.06
C ILE A 107 -10.41 9.20 -1.77
N ASP A 108 -10.77 10.06 -0.83
CA ASP A 108 -9.95 11.21 -0.45
C ASP A 108 -8.62 10.77 0.19
N ARG A 109 -8.66 9.74 1.04
CA ARG A 109 -7.45 9.12 1.60
C ARG A 109 -6.61 8.45 0.51
N ALA A 110 -7.22 7.74 -0.44
CA ALA A 110 -6.49 7.14 -1.57
C ALA A 110 -5.79 8.21 -2.42
N ARG A 111 -6.46 9.32 -2.74
CA ARG A 111 -5.88 10.48 -3.44
C ARG A 111 -4.73 11.11 -2.64
N SER A 112 -4.88 11.22 -1.32
CA SER A 112 -3.81 11.74 -0.47
C SER A 112 -2.57 10.85 -0.51
N LEU A 113 -2.72 9.52 -0.47
CA LEU A 113 -1.60 8.59 -0.58
C LEU A 113 -0.95 8.64 -1.97
N TYR A 114 -1.74 8.78 -3.04
CA TYR A 114 -1.22 9.01 -4.39
C TYR A 114 -0.33 10.25 -4.42
N ARG A 115 -0.81 11.39 -3.91
CA ARG A 115 0.00 12.62 -3.81
C ARG A 115 1.26 12.41 -2.97
N THR A 116 1.17 11.68 -1.86
CA THR A 116 2.35 11.33 -1.05
C THR A 116 3.39 10.55 -1.85
N LEU A 117 3.00 9.56 -2.65
CA LEU A 117 3.94 8.83 -3.52
C LEU A 117 4.58 9.75 -4.56
N GLU A 118 3.79 10.59 -5.22
CA GLU A 118 4.29 11.52 -6.23
C GLU A 118 5.19 12.62 -5.66
N ASP A 119 4.88 13.14 -4.48
CA ASP A 119 5.60 14.28 -3.88
C ASP A 119 6.86 13.84 -3.12
N LYS A 120 6.86 12.64 -2.54
CA LYS A 120 7.90 12.19 -1.60
C LYS A 120 8.77 11.07 -2.13
N PHE A 121 8.19 10.14 -2.88
CA PHE A 121 8.91 8.94 -3.31
C PHE A 121 9.36 9.02 -4.77
N TYR A 122 8.66 9.74 -5.63
CA TYR A 122 9.02 9.85 -7.04
C TYR A 122 10.38 10.55 -7.21
N ASP A 123 11.26 9.93 -8.00
CA ASP A 123 12.55 10.49 -8.39
C ASP A 123 12.43 11.17 -9.77
N PRO A 124 12.44 12.51 -9.85
CA PRO A 124 12.32 13.21 -11.13
C PRO A 124 13.59 13.13 -11.99
N GLN A 125 14.75 12.81 -11.42
CA GLN A 125 16.02 12.76 -12.15
C GLN A 125 16.14 11.46 -12.96
N PHE A 126 15.81 10.33 -12.34
CA PHE A 126 15.97 9.01 -12.97
C PHE A 126 14.65 8.28 -13.25
N GLY A 127 13.51 8.85 -12.83
CA GLY A 127 12.21 8.21 -12.87
C GLY A 127 12.06 7.11 -11.81
N GLY A 128 10.85 6.61 -11.65
CA GLY A 128 10.55 5.60 -10.63
C GLY A 128 10.46 6.16 -9.22
N TYR A 129 10.47 5.29 -8.21
CA TYR A 129 10.14 5.62 -6.84
C TYR A 129 11.16 5.03 -5.85
N LEU A 130 11.53 5.82 -4.86
CA LEU A 130 12.29 5.37 -3.69
C LEU A 130 11.49 4.34 -2.89
N GLU A 131 12.19 3.46 -2.19
CA GLU A 131 11.56 2.36 -1.43
C GLU A 131 11.00 2.82 -0.08
N ALA A 132 11.78 3.59 0.67
CA ALA A 132 11.45 3.95 2.04
C ALA A 132 12.10 5.26 2.50
N LEU A 133 11.40 5.93 3.42
CA LEU A 133 11.78 7.19 4.07
C LEU A 133 11.49 7.12 5.57
N ASP A 134 12.07 8.03 6.34
CA ASP A 134 11.69 8.22 7.75
C ASP A 134 10.29 8.87 7.85
N ARG A 135 9.74 8.96 9.06
CA ARG A 135 8.41 9.52 9.35
C ARG A 135 8.22 10.92 8.77
N ASP A 136 9.26 11.74 8.82
CA ASP A 136 9.26 13.13 8.36
C ASP A 136 9.62 13.28 6.87
N TRP A 137 9.70 12.16 6.13
CA TRP A 137 10.07 12.06 4.72
C TRP A 137 11.55 12.28 4.42
N SER A 138 12.42 12.28 5.42
CA SER A 138 13.88 12.27 5.20
C SER A 138 14.38 10.92 4.68
N GLU A 139 15.51 10.95 3.97
CA GLU A 139 16.17 9.75 3.46
C GLU A 139 16.73 8.89 4.60
N ILE A 140 16.70 7.58 4.39
CA ILE A 140 17.24 6.58 5.32
C ILE A 140 18.22 5.65 4.59
N GLU A 141 19.23 5.16 5.32
CA GLU A 141 20.26 4.28 4.77
C GLU A 141 19.75 2.87 4.44
N ASP A 142 18.87 2.32 5.30
CA ASP A 142 18.27 1.00 5.07
C ASP A 142 16.89 1.16 4.46
N GLN A 143 16.80 0.86 3.16
CA GLN A 143 15.58 0.98 2.37
C GLN A 143 14.86 -0.35 2.17
N ARG A 144 15.36 -1.45 2.73
CA ARG A 144 14.82 -2.80 2.49
C ARG A 144 13.42 -3.00 3.10
N LEU A 145 12.62 -3.84 2.43
CA LEU A 145 11.34 -4.37 2.91
C LEU A 145 11.53 -5.50 3.94
N SER A 146 12.56 -6.34 3.72
CA SER A 146 12.93 -7.46 4.59
C SER A 146 14.44 -7.74 4.54
N ASP A 147 14.95 -8.53 5.48
CA ASP A 147 16.37 -8.92 5.53
C ASP A 147 16.85 -9.70 4.29
N LYS A 148 15.92 -10.22 3.48
CA LYS A 148 16.22 -10.98 2.26
C LYS A 148 16.44 -10.09 1.05
N ASP A 149 16.06 -8.82 1.12
CA ASP A 149 16.10 -7.91 -0.02
C ASP A 149 17.47 -7.22 -0.12
N ALA A 150 17.91 -6.95 -1.35
CA ALA A 150 19.07 -6.09 -1.57
C ALA A 150 18.73 -4.66 -1.11
N ASN A 151 19.69 -3.99 -0.45
CA ASN A 151 19.53 -2.58 -0.11
C ASN A 151 19.75 -1.71 -1.35
N ALA A 152 18.77 -1.72 -2.24
CA ALA A 152 18.75 -0.94 -3.46
C ALA A 152 17.77 0.24 -3.30
N PRO A 153 18.08 1.41 -3.87
CA PRO A 153 17.20 2.58 -3.77
C PRO A 153 15.88 2.42 -4.53
N LYS A 154 15.82 1.47 -5.46
CA LYS A 154 14.66 1.16 -6.31
C LYS A 154 14.61 -0.33 -6.62
N THR A 155 13.45 -0.95 -6.48
CA THR A 155 13.23 -2.36 -6.78
C THR A 155 12.04 -2.54 -7.73
N MET A 156 12.06 -3.60 -8.52
CA MET A 156 10.91 -4.00 -9.34
C MET A 156 9.64 -4.18 -8.49
N ASN A 157 9.78 -4.79 -7.31
CA ASN A 157 8.66 -5.15 -6.44
C ASN A 157 7.84 -3.92 -6.04
N THR A 158 8.51 -2.84 -5.61
CA THR A 158 7.81 -1.60 -5.26
C THR A 158 7.18 -0.93 -6.47
N HIS A 159 7.84 -0.91 -7.62
CA HIS A 159 7.25 -0.35 -8.84
C HIS A 159 6.01 -1.11 -9.30
N LEU A 160 5.99 -2.44 -9.14
CA LEU A 160 4.84 -3.27 -9.47
C LEU A 160 3.66 -2.93 -8.56
N HIS A 161 3.94 -2.78 -7.27
CA HIS A 161 2.95 -2.40 -6.26
C HIS A 161 2.71 -0.89 -6.14
N ILE A 162 3.18 -0.09 -7.10
CA ILE A 162 2.69 1.26 -7.40
C ILE A 162 1.81 1.22 -8.66
N LEU A 163 2.22 0.48 -9.69
CA LEU A 163 1.43 0.29 -10.91
C LEU A 163 0.06 -0.34 -10.64
N GLU A 164 0.00 -1.39 -9.80
CA GLU A 164 -1.23 -2.07 -9.39
C GLU A 164 -2.25 -1.13 -8.71
N PRO A 165 -1.90 -0.42 -7.61
CA PRO A 165 -2.83 0.52 -6.98
C PRO A 165 -3.22 1.70 -7.86
N TYR A 166 -2.30 2.24 -8.66
CA TYR A 166 -2.61 3.35 -9.56
C TYR A 166 -3.65 2.92 -10.59
N SER A 167 -3.54 1.68 -11.07
CA SER A 167 -4.52 1.11 -11.99
C SER A 167 -5.89 1.00 -11.33
N ASN A 168 -5.96 0.58 -10.07
CA ASN A 168 -7.24 0.49 -9.35
C ASN A 168 -7.84 1.85 -9.01
N LEU A 169 -7.01 2.81 -8.59
CA LEU A 169 -7.44 4.19 -8.34
C LEU A 169 -8.00 4.81 -9.62
N TYR A 170 -7.32 4.62 -10.77
CA TYR A 170 -7.78 5.17 -12.05
C TYR A 170 -9.14 4.65 -12.49
N ARG A 171 -9.51 3.41 -12.10
CA ARG A 171 -10.83 2.83 -12.41
C ARG A 171 -11.98 3.57 -11.71
N VAL A 172 -11.73 4.17 -10.56
CA VAL A 172 -12.76 4.84 -9.75
C VAL A 172 -12.63 6.35 -9.69
N ASP A 173 -11.45 6.88 -10.02
CA ASP A 173 -11.13 8.31 -10.01
C ASP A 173 -10.10 8.66 -11.10
N PRO A 174 -10.51 8.62 -12.38
CA PRO A 174 -9.59 8.87 -13.49
C PRO A 174 -9.18 10.34 -13.56
N SER A 175 -7.89 10.59 -13.73
CA SER A 175 -7.34 11.91 -14.05
C SER A 175 -6.28 11.82 -15.14
N THR A 176 -6.02 12.93 -15.83
CA THR A 176 -4.96 13.01 -16.85
C THR A 176 -3.60 12.73 -16.20
N GLU A 177 -3.35 13.29 -15.02
CA GLU A 177 -2.10 13.10 -14.29
C GLU A 177 -1.86 11.64 -13.93
N LEU A 178 -2.88 10.94 -13.40
CA LEU A 178 -2.77 9.53 -13.04
C LEU A 178 -2.58 8.63 -14.26
N ARG A 179 -3.25 8.94 -15.38
CA ARG A 179 -3.05 8.24 -16.66
C ARG A 179 -1.60 8.37 -17.13
N ASP A 180 -1.06 9.58 -17.12
CA ASP A 180 0.30 9.85 -17.60
C ASP A 180 1.34 9.16 -16.69
N ARG A 181 1.06 9.04 -15.39
CA ARG A 181 1.88 8.24 -14.45
C ARG A 181 1.82 6.75 -14.71
N LEU A 182 0.63 6.20 -14.97
CA LEU A 182 0.47 4.81 -15.38
C LEU A 182 1.23 4.51 -16.68
N GLU A 183 1.18 5.41 -17.67
CA GLU A 183 1.94 5.26 -18.90
C GLU A 183 3.45 5.28 -18.65
N SER A 184 3.93 6.22 -17.84
CA SER A 184 5.35 6.32 -17.47
C SER A 184 5.85 5.05 -16.76
N LEU A 185 5.11 4.55 -15.76
CA LEU A 185 5.41 3.30 -15.07
C LEU A 185 5.42 2.10 -16.03
N THR A 186 4.43 2.01 -16.92
CA THR A 186 4.38 0.93 -17.92
C THR A 186 5.59 0.97 -18.84
N ARG A 187 6.00 2.16 -19.30
CA ARG A 187 7.22 2.35 -20.11
C ARG A 187 8.48 1.98 -19.33
N LEU A 188 8.55 2.31 -18.04
CA LEU A 188 9.67 1.92 -17.18
C LEU A 188 9.80 0.40 -17.11
N PHE A 189 8.69 -0.31 -16.90
CA PHE A 189 8.68 -1.78 -16.90
C PHE A 189 9.22 -2.36 -18.21
N LEU A 190 8.71 -1.88 -19.34
CA LEU A 190 9.08 -2.39 -20.66
C LEU A 190 10.51 -2.05 -21.08
N SER A 191 11.10 -0.98 -20.55
CA SER A 191 12.41 -0.48 -21.00
C SER A 191 13.56 -0.76 -20.04
N LYS A 192 13.28 -0.98 -18.75
CA LYS A 192 14.31 -1.09 -17.70
C LYS A 192 14.18 -2.30 -16.80
N ILE A 193 12.99 -2.87 -16.68
CA ILE A 193 12.74 -3.96 -15.72
C ILE A 193 12.63 -5.30 -16.42
N ILE A 194 11.92 -5.38 -17.55
CA ILE A 194 11.75 -6.63 -18.28
C ILE A 194 12.92 -6.80 -19.27
N HIS A 195 13.69 -7.86 -19.11
CA HIS A 195 14.78 -8.20 -20.02
C HIS A 195 14.21 -8.86 -21.29
N PRO A 196 14.33 -8.23 -22.48
CA PRO A 196 13.63 -8.67 -23.68
C PRO A 196 14.12 -10.01 -24.23
N GLY A 197 15.37 -10.39 -23.95
CA GLY A 197 15.95 -11.65 -24.43
C GLY A 197 15.61 -12.88 -23.58
N THR A 198 15.18 -12.69 -22.34
CA THR A 198 14.94 -13.79 -21.38
C THR A 198 13.49 -13.83 -20.88
N GLY A 199 12.75 -12.72 -20.99
CA GLY A 199 11.41 -12.60 -20.42
C GLY A 199 11.41 -12.58 -18.89
N HIS A 200 12.58 -12.37 -18.26
CA HIS A 200 12.75 -12.24 -16.82
C HIS A 200 12.93 -10.77 -16.40
N PHE A 201 12.86 -10.51 -15.10
CA PHE A 201 13.13 -9.18 -14.55
C PHE A 201 14.64 -8.98 -14.37
N ASP A 202 15.18 -7.85 -14.85
CA ASP A 202 16.50 -7.35 -14.45
C ASP A 202 16.35 -6.76 -13.03
N LEU A 203 16.68 -7.58 -12.03
CA LEU A 203 16.58 -7.26 -10.59
C LEU A 203 17.83 -6.57 -10.07
#